data_AF-A0A7V8BYG7-F1
#
_entry.id   AF-A0A7V8BYG7-F1
#
_cell.length_a   1.000
_cell.length_b   1.000
_cell.length_c   1.000
_cell.angle_alpha   90.00
_cell.angle_beta   90.00
_cell.angle_gamma   90.00
#
_symmetry.space_group_name_H-M   'P 1'
#
loop_
_entity.id
_entity.type
_entity.pdbx_description
1 polymer ?
#
loop_
_entity_poly.entity_id
_entity_poly.type
_entity_poly.pdbx_seq_one_letter_code
_entity_poly.pdbx_strand_id
1 'polypeptide(L)'
;MNEFLKLEYEQCMALVKYYDERHHSLMKFTAGFSSGVPTLLLAIYGLGDKVAPVFWDVASFVLLVSTIGLASVLIAITQTRLYFVYPARQLNAIRREFLRTAAADFSDNQMYLDTNFNAFKWGSSHTVQQAIVALQIGLFAGLASFALNAATMDRARNVCISSIAAVAVALVAFGASAIYLWRKSRLHPDKSVHRQGE
;
A
#
# COMPACT_ATOMS: atom_id res chain seq x y z
N MET A 1 -34.94 2.84 17.03
CA MET A 1 -34.31 2.41 15.76
C MET A 1 -33.32 3.46 15.22
N ASN A 2 -33.68 4.76 15.22
CA ASN A 2 -32.77 5.84 14.81
C ASN A 2 -31.48 5.96 15.65
N GLU A 3 -31.54 5.74 16.96
CA GLU A 3 -30.37 5.93 17.83
C GLU A 3 -29.28 4.87 17.62
N PHE A 4 -29.67 3.61 17.43
CA PHE A 4 -28.74 2.53 17.11
C PHE A 4 -28.03 2.78 15.77
N LEU A 5 -28.78 3.07 14.70
CA LEU A 5 -28.21 3.34 13.38
C LEU A 5 -27.33 4.60 13.38
N LYS A 6 -27.69 5.61 14.18
CA LYS A 6 -26.86 6.81 14.37
C LYS A 6 -25.55 6.47 15.07
N LEU A 7 -25.59 5.68 16.15
CA LEU A 7 -24.38 5.25 16.85
C LEU A 7 -23.46 4.43 15.93
N GLU A 8 -24.02 3.49 15.18
CA GLU A 8 -23.27 2.67 14.21
C GLU A 8 -22.66 3.54 13.09
N TYR A 9 -23.39 4.55 12.61
CA TYR A 9 -22.89 5.53 11.64
C TYR A 9 -21.67 6.29 12.19
N GLU A 10 -21.76 6.80 13.42
CA GLU A 10 -20.68 7.55 14.06
C GLU A 10 -19.43 6.67 14.26
N GLN A 11 -19.60 5.43 14.69
CA GLN A 11 -18.50 4.47 14.85
C GLN A 11 -17.86 4.09 13.50
N CYS A 12 -18.67 3.79 12.48
CA CYS A 12 -18.16 3.47 11.14
C CYS A 12 -17.42 4.67 10.54
N MET A 13 -17.94 5.89 10.72
CA MET A 13 -17.28 7.11 10.25
C MET A 13 -15.94 7.34 10.96
N ALA A 14 -15.85 7.07 12.27
CA ALA A 14 -14.60 7.14 13.02
C ALA A 14 -13.57 6.14 12.50
N LEU A 15 -13.97 4.90 12.21
CA LEU A 15 -13.09 3.87 11.63
C LEU A 15 -12.60 4.27 10.23
N VAL A 16 -13.47 4.79 9.38
CA VAL A 16 -13.10 5.29 8.04
C VAL A 16 -12.03 6.37 8.13
N LYS A 17 -12.20 7.35 9.04
CA LYS A 17 -11.20 8.41 9.27
C LYS A 17 -9.88 7.83 9.78
N TYR A 18 -9.94 6.93 10.76
CA TYR A 18 -8.75 6.28 11.32
C TYR A 18 -7.92 5.55 10.24
N TYR A 19 -8.58 4.75 9.39
CA TYR A 19 -7.86 4.02 8.34
C TYR A 19 -7.26 4.93 7.27
N ASP A 20 -7.92 6.04 6.95
CA ASP A 20 -7.39 7.02 6.01
C ASP A 20 -6.15 7.74 6.57
N GLU A 21 -6.23 8.20 7.83
CA GLU A 21 -5.09 8.79 8.55
C GLU A 21 -3.92 7.81 8.70
N ARG A 22 -4.23 6.54 8.98
CA ARG A 22 -3.23 5.47 9.07
C ARG A 22 -2.55 5.24 7.72
N HIS A 23 -3.32 5.20 6.63
CA HIS A 23 -2.79 5.04 5.28
C HIS A 23 -1.86 6.20 4.92
N HIS A 24 -2.28 7.43 5.19
CA HIS A 24 -1.48 8.63 4.96
C HIS A 24 -0.19 8.64 5.80
N SER A 25 -0.26 8.21 7.05
CA SER A 25 0.90 8.10 7.94
C SER A 25 1.91 7.06 7.43
N LEU A 26 1.45 5.91 6.95
CA LEU A 26 2.30 4.91 6.33
C LEU A 26 3.00 5.47 5.07
N MET A 27 2.29 6.22 4.23
CA MET A 27 2.87 6.85 3.05
C MET A 27 3.97 7.88 3.40
N LYS A 28 3.76 8.69 4.44
CA LYS A 28 4.78 9.62 4.96
C LYS A 28 6.03 8.87 5.45
N PHE A 29 5.83 7.77 6.17
CA PHE A 29 6.93 6.92 6.61
C PHE A 29 7.71 6.35 5.42
N THR A 30 7.01 5.82 4.40
CA THR A 30 7.65 5.30 3.20
C THR A 30 8.48 6.37 2.48
N ALA A 31 7.94 7.58 2.32
CA ALA A 31 8.67 8.69 1.69
C ALA A 31 9.95 9.04 2.45
N GLY A 32 9.87 9.22 3.76
CA GLY A 32 11.03 9.51 4.60
C GLY A 32 12.07 8.39 4.60
N PHE A 33 11.62 7.14 4.65
CA PHE A 33 12.48 5.97 4.59
C PHE A 33 13.21 5.87 3.24
N SER A 34 12.49 6.01 2.13
CA SER A 34 13.05 5.96 0.78
C SER A 34 14.02 7.10 0.47
N SER A 35 13.89 8.26 1.11
CA SER A 35 14.89 9.34 1.02
C SER A 35 16.08 9.16 1.98
N GLY A 36 15.83 8.60 3.15
CA GLY A 36 16.84 8.47 4.20
C GLY A 36 17.93 7.46 3.83
N VAL A 37 17.55 6.30 3.28
CA VAL A 37 18.50 5.23 2.97
C VAL A 37 19.52 5.63 1.90
N PRO A 38 19.15 6.20 0.74
CA PRO A 38 20.14 6.68 -0.23
C PRO A 38 21.06 7.77 0.35
N THR A 39 20.52 8.66 1.18
CA THR A 39 21.31 9.70 1.86
C THR A 39 22.35 9.09 2.80
N LEU A 40 21.97 8.06 3.57
CA LEU A 40 22.89 7.30 4.41
C LEU A 40 23.99 6.64 3.58
N LEU A 41 23.64 5.99 2.46
CA LEU A 41 24.62 5.34 1.59
C LEU A 41 25.60 6.35 0.96
N LEU A 42 25.10 7.51 0.54
CA LEU A 42 25.95 8.60 0.04
C LEU A 42 26.90 9.13 1.13
N ALA A 43 26.43 9.28 2.36
CA ALA A 43 27.26 9.70 3.47
C ALA A 43 28.36 8.67 3.78
N ILE A 44 28.04 7.36 3.76
CA ILE A 44 29.02 6.28 3.93
C ILE A 44 30.06 6.29 2.79
N TYR A 45 29.60 6.47 1.54
CA TYR A 45 30.50 6.57 0.39
C TYR A 45 31.45 7.77 0.50
N GLY A 46 30.97 8.89 1.02
CA GLY A 46 31.74 10.12 1.24
C GLY A 46 32.85 10.01 2.28
N LEU A 47 32.95 8.91 3.04
CA LEU A 47 34.06 8.66 3.98
C LEU A 47 35.38 8.30 3.27
N GLY A 48 35.37 8.15 1.94
CA GLY A 48 36.57 8.06 1.11
C GLY A 48 37.22 6.67 1.05
N ASP A 49 38.50 6.64 0.69
CA ASP A 49 39.24 5.44 0.24
C ASP A 49 39.26 4.29 1.25
N LYS A 50 39.05 4.57 2.54
CA LYS A 50 39.02 3.55 3.60
C LYS A 50 37.78 2.66 3.54
N VAL A 51 36.68 3.13 2.94
CA VAL A 51 35.39 2.42 2.92
C VAL A 51 35.09 1.81 1.55
N ALA A 52 35.74 2.30 0.48
CA ALA A 52 35.60 1.81 -0.89
C ALA A 52 35.61 0.27 -1.06
N PRO A 53 36.49 -0.51 -0.40
CA PRO A 53 36.54 -1.96 -0.63
C PRO A 53 35.35 -2.74 -0.07
N VAL A 54 34.66 -2.23 0.97
CA VAL A 54 33.53 -2.92 1.63
C VAL A 54 32.19 -2.21 1.35
N PHE A 55 32.24 -1.06 0.67
CA PHE A 55 31.07 -0.21 0.44
C PHE A 55 29.93 -0.97 -0.24
N TRP A 56 30.22 -1.72 -1.31
CA TRP A 56 29.18 -2.42 -2.07
C TRP A 56 28.53 -3.54 -1.27
N ASP A 57 29.28 -4.23 -0.41
CA ASP A 57 28.73 -5.24 0.49
C ASP A 57 27.79 -4.61 1.52
N VAL A 58 28.21 -3.52 2.16
CA VAL A 58 27.37 -2.77 3.11
C VAL A 58 26.13 -2.21 2.42
N ALA A 59 26.30 -1.61 1.23
CA ALA A 59 25.20 -1.07 0.45
C ALA A 59 24.19 -2.15 0.08
N SER A 60 24.65 -3.32 -0.37
CA SER A 60 23.78 -4.45 -0.72
C SER A 60 22.95 -4.89 0.48
N PHE A 61 23.56 -5.02 1.66
CA PHE A 61 22.88 -5.42 2.88
C PHE A 61 21.81 -4.41 3.29
N VAL A 62 22.17 -3.12 3.35
CA VAL A 62 21.26 -2.04 3.72
C VAL A 62 20.08 -1.96 2.74
N LEU A 63 20.33 -2.10 1.43
CA LEU A 63 19.29 -2.07 0.40
C LEU A 63 18.37 -3.30 0.45
N LEU A 64 18.89 -4.49 0.75
CA LEU A 64 18.08 -5.70 0.95
C LEU A 64 17.16 -5.56 2.16
N VAL A 65 17.69 -5.14 3.30
CA VAL A 65 16.88 -4.90 4.51
C VAL A 65 15.82 -3.83 4.24
N SER A 66 16.19 -2.77 3.52
CA SER A 66 15.26 -1.71 3.13
C SER A 66 14.15 -2.20 2.20
N THR A 67 14.47 -3.10 1.27
CA THR A 67 13.49 -3.74 0.38
C THR A 67 12.46 -4.54 1.19
N ILE A 68 12.91 -5.33 2.15
CA ILE A 68 12.03 -6.12 3.04
C ILE A 68 11.17 -5.21 3.93
N GLY A 69 11.75 -4.13 4.46
CA GLY A 69 11.03 -3.12 5.23
C GLY A 69 9.91 -2.46 4.41
N LEU A 70 10.21 -2.02 3.19
CA LEU A 70 9.22 -1.43 2.27
C LEU A 70 8.13 -2.44 1.87
N ALA A 71 8.48 -3.70 1.63
CA ALA A 71 7.51 -4.77 1.37
C ALA A 71 6.54 -4.97 2.54
N SER A 72 7.06 -4.92 3.77
CA SER A 72 6.25 -5.00 4.99
C SER A 72 5.28 -3.81 5.12
N VAL A 73 5.74 -2.61 4.77
CA VAL A 73 4.88 -1.41 4.72
C VAL A 73 3.81 -1.52 3.63
N LEU A 74 4.15 -2.04 2.44
CA LEU A 74 3.16 -2.28 1.39
C LEU A 74 2.06 -3.26 1.84
N ILE A 75 2.42 -4.32 2.58
CA ILE A 75 1.44 -5.23 3.18
C ILE A 75 0.52 -4.47 4.13
N ALA A 76 1.05 -3.63 5.03
CA ALA A 76 0.26 -2.83 5.96
C ALA A 76 -0.68 -1.82 5.26
N ILE A 77 -0.20 -1.16 4.19
CA ILE A 77 -0.98 -0.25 3.34
C ILE A 77 -2.13 -1.02 2.67
N THR A 78 -1.83 -2.21 2.14
CA THR A 78 -2.80 -3.09 1.49
C THR A 78 -3.88 -3.54 2.47
N GLN A 79 -3.50 -3.98 3.67
CA GLN A 79 -4.44 -4.37 4.72
C GLN A 79 -5.31 -3.19 5.17
N THR A 80 -4.71 -2.03 5.37
CA THR A 80 -5.43 -0.80 5.75
C THR A 80 -6.47 -0.43 4.68
N ARG A 81 -6.13 -0.58 3.39
CA ARG A 81 -7.08 -0.37 2.29
C ARG A 81 -8.23 -1.38 2.31
N LEU A 82 -7.95 -2.65 2.61
CA LEU A 82 -9.00 -3.67 2.73
C LEU A 82 -9.92 -3.35 3.92
N TYR A 83 -9.35 -3.02 5.07
CA TYR A 83 -10.11 -2.70 6.29
C TYR A 83 -10.89 -1.41 6.19
N PHE A 84 -10.44 -0.43 5.40
CA PHE A 84 -11.20 0.80 5.11
C PHE A 84 -12.52 0.50 4.39
N VAL A 85 -12.53 -0.48 3.50
CA VAL A 85 -13.68 -0.75 2.61
C VAL A 85 -14.86 -1.33 3.38
N TYR A 86 -14.62 -2.15 4.41
CA TYR A 86 -15.71 -2.75 5.20
C TYR A 86 -16.61 -1.72 5.91
N PRO A 87 -16.09 -0.81 6.78
CA PRO A 87 -16.91 0.21 7.42
C PRO A 87 -17.44 1.22 6.40
N ALA A 88 -16.73 1.50 5.29
CA ALA A 88 -17.23 2.39 4.24
C ALA A 88 -18.47 1.81 3.54
N ARG A 89 -18.55 0.49 3.33
CA ARG A 89 -19.76 -0.16 2.79
C ARG A 89 -20.92 -0.07 3.78
N GLN A 90 -20.67 -0.30 5.07
CA GLN A 90 -21.69 -0.20 6.12
C GLN A 90 -22.22 1.24 6.24
N LEU A 91 -21.31 2.21 6.22
CA LEU A 91 -21.66 3.63 6.23
C LEU A 91 -22.55 4.00 5.04
N ASN A 92 -22.25 3.50 3.84
CA ASN A 92 -23.04 3.75 2.65
C ASN A 92 -24.41 3.05 2.71
N ALA A 93 -24.51 1.86 3.34
CA ALA A 93 -25.78 1.18 3.57
C ALA A 93 -26.67 1.98 4.53
N ILE A 94 -26.11 2.46 5.65
CA ILE A 94 -26.83 3.30 6.62
C ILE A 94 -27.30 4.61 5.97
N ARG A 95 -26.44 5.28 5.19
CA ARG A 95 -26.82 6.50 4.44
C ARG A 95 -27.99 6.25 3.49
N ARG A 96 -27.95 5.15 2.75
CA ARG A 96 -29.03 4.76 1.83
C ARG A 96 -30.35 4.58 2.57
N GLU A 97 -30.30 3.94 3.74
CA GLU A 97 -31.50 3.74 4.56
C GLU A 97 -32.06 5.05 5.12
N PHE A 98 -31.19 5.96 5.59
CA PHE A 98 -31.62 7.28 6.06
C PHE A 98 -32.25 8.13 4.94
N LEU A 99 -31.70 8.12 3.73
CA LEU A 99 -32.31 8.83 2.59
C LEU A 99 -33.68 8.27 2.24
N ARG A 100 -33.79 6.94 2.19
CA ARG A 100 -35.05 6.27 1.88
C ARG A 100 -36.15 6.62 2.88
N THR A 101 -35.81 6.80 4.15
CA THR A 101 -36.78 6.97 5.24
C THR A 101 -37.04 8.42 5.62
N ALA A 102 -36.03 9.28 5.60
CA ALA A 102 -36.13 10.66 6.11
C ALA A 102 -36.19 11.73 5.00
N ALA A 103 -35.76 11.43 3.78
CA ALA A 103 -35.66 12.40 2.69
C ALA A 103 -35.87 11.73 1.32
N ALA A 104 -36.97 10.98 1.17
CA ALA A 104 -37.25 10.20 -0.03
C ALA A 104 -37.32 11.06 -1.31
N ASP A 105 -37.75 12.31 -1.19
CA ASP A 105 -37.89 13.26 -2.30
C ASP A 105 -36.60 14.04 -2.60
N PHE A 106 -35.52 13.81 -1.85
CA PHE A 106 -34.25 14.51 -2.04
C PHE A 106 -33.39 13.81 -3.10
N SER A 107 -33.55 14.23 -4.36
CA SER A 107 -32.82 13.67 -5.51
C SER A 107 -31.38 14.20 -5.67
N ASP A 108 -31.07 15.39 -5.17
CA ASP A 108 -29.76 16.04 -5.33
C ASP A 108 -28.73 15.62 -4.26
N ASN A 109 -28.59 14.32 -4.04
CA ASN A 109 -27.63 13.81 -3.07
C ASN A 109 -26.27 13.46 -3.69
N GLN A 110 -25.21 14.14 -3.24
CA GLN A 110 -23.83 13.85 -3.60
C GLN A 110 -23.16 12.79 -2.70
N MET A 111 -23.88 12.21 -1.74
CA MET A 111 -23.32 11.17 -0.88
C MET A 111 -23.06 9.88 -1.65
N TYR A 112 -21.96 9.20 -1.30
CA TYR A 112 -21.72 7.84 -1.73
C TYR A 112 -22.73 6.88 -1.09
N LEU A 113 -23.50 6.18 -1.92
CA LEU A 113 -24.50 5.19 -1.49
C LEU A 113 -24.17 3.77 -1.92
N ASP A 114 -23.15 3.57 -2.75
CA ASP A 114 -22.78 2.25 -3.25
C ASP A 114 -22.16 1.38 -2.13
N THR A 115 -22.70 0.19 -1.94
CA THR A 115 -22.26 -0.80 -0.95
C THR A 115 -21.39 -1.89 -1.57
N ASN A 116 -21.30 -1.96 -2.91
CA ASN A 116 -20.72 -3.08 -3.65
C ASN A 116 -19.46 -2.69 -4.42
N PHE A 117 -18.71 -1.71 -3.92
CA PHE A 117 -17.45 -1.31 -4.55
C PHE A 117 -16.27 -2.18 -4.09
N ASN A 118 -15.37 -2.51 -5.01
CA ASN A 118 -14.13 -3.25 -4.74
C ASN A 118 -13.10 -2.37 -4.00
N ALA A 119 -12.25 -2.99 -3.18
CA ALA A 119 -11.14 -2.30 -2.54
C ALA A 119 -10.09 -1.80 -3.54
N PHE A 120 -9.87 -2.59 -4.59
CA PHE A 120 -9.00 -2.26 -5.71
C PHE A 120 -9.76 -1.46 -6.77
N LYS A 121 -9.24 -0.26 -7.09
CA LYS A 121 -9.78 0.60 -8.13
C LYS A 121 -8.62 1.29 -8.84
N TRP A 122 -8.42 1.01 -10.13
CA TRP A 122 -7.30 1.57 -10.90
C TRP A 122 -7.16 3.10 -10.81
N GLY A 123 -8.28 3.83 -10.87
CA GLY A 123 -8.29 5.29 -10.76
C GLY A 123 -8.31 5.85 -9.33
N SER A 124 -8.10 5.03 -8.30
CA SER A 124 -8.07 5.52 -6.91
C SER A 124 -6.68 6.01 -6.52
N SER A 125 -6.64 7.13 -5.81
CA SER A 125 -5.41 7.66 -5.17
C SER A 125 -4.68 6.59 -4.36
N HIS A 126 -5.38 5.73 -3.62
CA HIS A 126 -4.76 4.65 -2.84
C HIS A 126 -4.06 3.60 -3.72
N THR A 127 -4.61 3.28 -4.89
CA THR A 127 -3.99 2.33 -5.82
C THR A 127 -2.75 2.94 -6.46
N VAL A 128 -2.78 4.22 -6.80
CA VAL A 128 -1.59 4.97 -7.25
C VAL A 128 -0.52 5.00 -6.16
N GLN A 129 -0.90 5.29 -4.91
CA GLN A 129 0.02 5.28 -3.77
C GLN A 129 0.67 3.89 -3.57
N GLN A 130 -0.12 2.80 -3.64
CA GLN A 130 0.41 1.44 -3.58
C GLN A 130 1.38 1.13 -4.74
N ALA A 131 1.07 1.60 -5.95
CA ALA A 131 1.97 1.45 -7.10
C ALA A 131 3.30 2.17 -6.89
N ILE A 132 3.27 3.39 -6.32
CA ILE A 132 4.48 4.14 -5.97
C ILE A 132 5.34 3.38 -4.94
N VAL A 133 4.73 2.81 -3.90
CA VAL A 133 5.47 2.00 -2.91
C VAL A 133 6.04 0.73 -3.56
N ALA A 134 5.29 0.07 -4.44
CA ALA A 134 5.79 -1.09 -5.18
C ALA A 134 6.98 -0.75 -6.08
N LEU A 135 6.96 0.41 -6.75
CA LEU A 135 8.08 0.93 -7.52
C LEU A 135 9.31 1.18 -6.63
N GLN A 136 9.11 1.76 -5.43
CA GLN A 136 10.20 1.95 -4.48
C GLN A 136 10.81 0.61 -4.03
N ILE A 137 10.00 -0.41 -3.74
CA ILE A 137 10.49 -1.77 -3.43
C ILE A 137 11.34 -2.29 -4.60
N GLY A 138 10.85 -2.15 -5.84
CA GLY A 138 11.59 -2.55 -7.03
C GLY A 138 12.92 -1.82 -7.16
N LEU A 139 12.94 -0.50 -7.01
CA LEU A 139 14.17 0.30 -7.08
C LEU A 139 15.21 -0.16 -6.04
N PHE A 140 14.80 -0.37 -4.79
CA PHE A 140 15.70 -0.84 -3.74
C PHE A 140 16.21 -2.26 -4.02
N ALA A 141 15.36 -3.17 -4.52
CA ALA A 141 15.76 -4.52 -4.90
C ALA A 141 16.73 -4.52 -6.08
N GLY A 142 16.50 -3.65 -7.08
CA GLY A 142 17.39 -3.47 -8.21
C GLY A 142 18.75 -2.92 -7.80
N LEU A 143 18.77 -1.88 -6.95
CA LEU A 143 20.02 -1.33 -6.41
C LEU A 143 20.76 -2.36 -5.55
N ALA A 144 20.05 -3.17 -4.76
CA ALA A 144 20.66 -4.28 -4.02
C ALA A 144 21.30 -5.30 -4.98
N SER A 145 20.58 -5.69 -6.02
CA SER A 145 21.10 -6.57 -7.08
C SER A 145 22.33 -5.98 -7.76
N PHE A 146 22.35 -4.67 -8.00
CA PHE A 146 23.50 -3.98 -8.59
C PHE A 146 24.71 -4.06 -7.67
N ALA A 147 24.51 -3.71 -6.39
CA ALA A 147 25.56 -3.70 -5.38
C ALA A 147 26.19 -5.10 -5.19
N LEU A 148 25.37 -6.16 -5.15
CA LEU A 148 25.85 -7.55 -5.03
C LEU A 148 26.76 -7.98 -6.19
N ASN A 149 26.48 -7.49 -7.39
CA ASN A 149 27.18 -7.89 -8.62
C ASN A 149 28.27 -6.88 -9.04
N ALA A 150 28.48 -5.81 -8.26
CA ALA A 150 29.36 -4.70 -8.62
C ALA A 150 30.82 -5.13 -8.80
N ALA A 151 31.27 -6.16 -8.08
CA ALA A 151 32.64 -6.68 -8.15
C ALA A 151 32.85 -7.78 -9.21
N THR A 152 31.78 -8.44 -9.64
CA THR A 152 31.88 -9.68 -10.44
C THR A 152 31.42 -9.50 -11.89
N MET A 153 30.63 -8.48 -12.20
CA MET A 153 30.04 -8.27 -13.51
C MET A 153 30.51 -6.97 -14.15
N ASP A 154 30.60 -6.97 -15.48
CA ASP A 154 30.78 -5.73 -16.23
C ASP A 154 29.63 -4.75 -15.96
N ARG A 155 29.95 -3.45 -15.91
CA ARG A 155 29.00 -2.40 -15.52
C ARG A 155 27.75 -2.38 -16.40
N ALA A 156 27.90 -2.50 -17.72
CA ALA A 156 26.76 -2.41 -18.63
C ALA A 156 25.80 -3.60 -18.41
N ARG A 157 26.35 -4.80 -18.25
CA ARG A 157 25.58 -6.01 -17.98
C ARG A 157 24.88 -5.95 -16.61
N ASN A 158 25.58 -5.47 -15.59
CA ASN A 158 25.02 -5.34 -14.25
C ASN A 158 23.83 -4.38 -14.23
N VAL A 159 23.97 -3.18 -14.82
CA VAL A 159 22.86 -2.20 -14.94
C VAL A 159 21.63 -2.80 -15.62
N CYS A 160 21.81 -3.54 -16.71
CA CYS A 160 20.69 -4.20 -17.40
C CYS A 160 19.97 -5.21 -16.49
N ILE A 161 20.71 -6.10 -15.84
CA ILE A 161 20.14 -7.14 -14.96
C ILE A 161 19.42 -6.50 -13.76
N SER A 162 20.05 -5.53 -13.12
CA SER A 162 19.49 -4.83 -11.96
C SER A 162 18.24 -4.03 -12.32
N SER A 163 18.18 -3.44 -13.52
CA SER A 163 16.98 -2.74 -14.01
C SER A 163 15.83 -3.70 -14.26
N ILE A 164 16.11 -4.86 -14.86
CA ILE A 164 15.12 -5.92 -15.06
C ILE A 164 14.61 -6.43 -13.71
N ALA A 165 15.51 -6.67 -12.76
CA ALA A 165 15.15 -7.08 -11.40
C ALA A 165 14.25 -6.04 -10.71
N ALA A 166 14.57 -4.75 -10.85
CA ALA A 166 13.76 -3.68 -10.28
C ALA A 166 12.32 -3.67 -10.80
N VAL A 167 12.17 -3.74 -12.13
CA VAL A 167 10.86 -3.77 -12.78
C VAL A 167 10.09 -5.04 -12.42
N ALA A 168 10.74 -6.20 -12.46
CA ALA A 168 10.12 -7.47 -12.13
C ALA A 168 9.60 -7.50 -10.69
N VAL A 169 10.42 -7.07 -9.72
CA VAL A 169 10.03 -7.02 -8.31
C VAL A 169 8.88 -6.03 -8.09
N ALA A 170 8.92 -4.84 -8.72
CA ALA A 170 7.82 -3.87 -8.62
C ALA A 170 6.50 -4.42 -9.17
N LEU A 171 6.54 -5.07 -10.35
CA LEU A 171 5.36 -5.69 -10.96
C LEU A 171 4.80 -6.84 -10.11
N VAL A 172 5.66 -7.68 -9.53
CA VAL A 172 5.24 -8.76 -8.63
C VAL A 172 4.63 -8.19 -7.36
N ALA A 173 5.26 -7.19 -6.72
CA ALA A 173 4.76 -6.57 -5.49
C ALA A 173 3.39 -5.89 -5.71
N PHE A 174 3.25 -5.11 -6.77
CA PHE A 174 1.99 -4.46 -7.13
C PHE A 174 0.92 -5.46 -7.58
N GLY A 175 1.30 -6.43 -8.41
CA GLY A 175 0.39 -7.47 -8.87
C GLY A 175 -0.16 -8.31 -7.71
N ALA A 176 0.70 -8.70 -6.77
CA ALA A 176 0.31 -9.44 -5.58
C ALA A 176 -0.67 -8.64 -4.70
N SER A 177 -0.40 -7.35 -4.46
CA SER A 177 -1.31 -6.49 -3.67
C SER A 177 -2.64 -6.25 -4.37
N ALA A 178 -2.62 -6.01 -5.69
CA ALA A 178 -3.81 -5.83 -6.51
C ALA A 178 -4.69 -7.10 -6.53
N ILE A 179 -4.09 -8.27 -6.78
CA ILE A 179 -4.79 -9.56 -6.77
C ILE A 179 -5.37 -9.82 -5.38
N TYR A 180 -4.60 -9.56 -4.31
CA TYR A 180 -5.05 -9.73 -2.94
C TYR A 180 -6.29 -8.87 -2.64
N LEU A 181 -6.24 -7.57 -2.95
CA LEU A 181 -7.37 -6.65 -2.74
C LEU A 181 -8.57 -7.04 -3.58
N TRP A 182 -8.36 -7.41 -4.84
CA TRP A 182 -9.44 -7.79 -5.74
C TRP A 182 -10.16 -9.07 -5.26
N ARG A 183 -9.40 -10.09 -4.81
CA ARG A 183 -9.96 -11.34 -4.30
C ARG A 183 -10.64 -11.15 -2.94
N LYS A 184 -9.95 -10.55 -1.97
CA LYS A 184 -10.44 -10.47 -0.59
C LYS A 184 -11.57 -9.47 -0.41
N SER A 185 -11.62 -8.39 -1.18
CA SER A 185 -12.70 -7.41 -1.04
C SER A 185 -14.05 -7.91 -1.54
N ARG A 186 -14.12 -8.99 -2.34
CA ARG A 186 -15.39 -9.60 -2.76
C ARG A 186 -16.11 -10.31 -1.60
N LEU A 187 -15.41 -10.61 -0.51
CA LEU A 187 -16.00 -11.21 0.67
C LEU A 187 -16.75 -10.11 1.46
N HIS A 188 -18.05 -10.29 1.65
CA HIS A 188 -18.80 -9.48 2.61
C HIS A 188 -18.49 -9.96 4.03
N PRO A 189 -18.43 -9.04 5.02
CA PRO A 189 -18.24 -9.38 6.43
C PRO A 189 -19.19 -10.52 6.87
N ASP A 190 -20.45 -10.46 6.44
CA ASP A 190 -21.46 -11.48 6.76
C ASP A 190 -21.11 -12.89 6.27
N LYS A 191 -20.54 -13.02 5.06
CA LYS A 191 -20.11 -14.34 4.55
C LYS A 191 -18.86 -14.86 5.26
N SER A 192 -17.98 -13.95 5.70
CA SER A 192 -16.75 -14.33 6.42
C SER A 192 -16.98 -14.66 7.90
N VAL A 193 -17.95 -14.01 8.55
CA VAL A 193 -18.26 -14.21 9.98
C VAL A 193 -19.26 -15.33 10.19
N HIS A 194 -20.29 -15.44 9.33
CA HIS A 194 -21.35 -16.43 9.51
C HIS A 194 -21.13 -17.74 8.73
N ARG A 195 -20.04 -17.87 7.95
CA ARG A 195 -19.76 -19.07 7.12
C ARG A 195 -21.05 -19.64 6.48
N GLN A 196 -21.92 -18.77 5.96
CA GLN A 196 -23.07 -19.27 5.22
C GLN A 196 -22.52 -19.80 3.89
N GLY A 197 -22.59 -21.13 3.78
CA GLY A 197 -21.83 -21.96 2.87
C GLY A 197 -22.02 -21.62 1.39
N GLU A 198 -21.04 -22.08 0.61
CA GLU A 198 -21.27 -22.51 -0.76
C GLU A 198 -22.35 -23.60 -0.81
#